data_AF-A0A1Z9PA72-F1
#
_entry.id   AF-A0A1Z9PA72-F1
#
_cell.length_a   1.000
_cell.length_b   1.000
_cell.length_c   1.000
_cell.angle_alpha   90.00
_cell.angle_beta   90.00
_cell.angle_gamma   90.00
#
_symmetry.space_group_name_H-M   'P 1'
#
loop_
_entity.id
_entity.type
_entity.pdbx_description
1 polymer ?
#
loop_
_entity_poly.entity_id
_entity_poly.type
_entity_poly.pdbx_seq_one_letter_code
_entity_poly.pdbx_strand_id
1 'polypeptide(L)'
;MNIFSAVIGPVTNLAGTWMKNKHEQGQAKHQAKMQVIQNDADWESKMAAATDNSLKDEFWTVVLAFPIFMVAYAVAFDDPAVLERVHAGFDALGELPDYFQMLLFICISSSFGLKGADKLMKLRK
;
A
#
# COMPACT_ATOMS: atom_id res chain seq x y z
N MET A 1 -57.57 23.89 31.35
CA MET A 1 -56.10 23.80 31.58
C MET A 1 -55.58 22.62 30.77
N ASN A 2 -55.05 22.87 29.55
CA ASN A 2 -54.76 21.82 28.56
C ASN A 2 -53.33 21.28 28.72
N ILE A 3 -53.20 20.25 29.55
CA ILE A 3 -51.95 19.50 29.80
C ILE A 3 -51.39 18.90 28.50
N PHE A 4 -52.27 18.62 27.52
CA PHE A 4 -51.90 18.18 26.18
C PHE A 4 -51.04 19.19 25.40
N SER A 5 -51.26 20.50 25.55
CA SER A 5 -50.48 21.51 24.81
C SER A 5 -49.05 21.66 25.33
N ALA A 6 -48.78 21.28 26.59
CA ALA A 6 -47.48 21.42 27.22
C ALA A 6 -46.52 20.26 26.89
N VAL A 7 -47.04 19.09 26.53
CA VAL A 7 -46.26 17.87 26.24
C VAL A 7 -45.98 17.70 24.75
N ILE A 8 -46.79 18.30 23.87
CA ILE A 8 -46.59 18.21 22.41
C ILE A 8 -45.31 18.95 21.96
N GLY A 9 -45.01 20.12 22.51
CA GLY A 9 -43.81 20.91 22.15
C GLY A 9 -42.46 20.21 22.42
N PRO A 10 -42.25 19.59 23.59
CA PRO A 10 -41.04 18.81 23.87
C PRO A 10 -40.88 17.58 22.98
N VAL A 11 -41.97 16.88 22.67
CA VAL A 11 -41.95 15.63 21.88
C VAL A 11 -41.72 15.92 20.39
N THR A 12 -42.27 17.01 19.85
CA THR A 12 -41.98 17.44 18.47
C THR A 12 -40.54 17.91 18.31
N ASN A 13 -39.97 18.58 19.31
CA ASN A 13 -38.55 18.96 19.30
C ASN A 13 -37.62 17.74 19.39
N LEU A 14 -37.95 16.72 20.17
CA LEU A 14 -37.17 15.48 20.26
C LEU A 14 -37.24 14.64 18.98
N ALA A 15 -38.43 14.49 18.40
CA ALA A 15 -38.63 13.76 17.14
C ALA A 15 -37.94 14.49 15.96
N GLY A 16 -38.05 15.82 15.90
CA GLY A 16 -37.34 16.65 14.92
C GLY A 16 -35.82 16.56 15.07
N THR A 17 -35.30 16.57 16.30
CA THR A 17 -33.86 16.43 16.58
C THR A 17 -33.35 15.03 16.21
N TRP A 18 -34.10 13.96 16.51
CA TRP A 18 -33.71 12.60 16.14
C TRP A 18 -33.69 12.38 14.62
N MET A 19 -34.70 12.92 13.91
CA MET A 19 -34.75 12.87 12.45
C MET A 19 -33.62 13.68 11.79
N LYS A 20 -33.29 14.86 12.36
CA LYS A 20 -32.17 15.69 11.92
C LYS A 20 -30.82 14.98 12.12
N ASN A 21 -30.59 14.39 13.29
CA ASN A 21 -29.37 13.64 13.59
C ASN A 21 -29.19 12.42 12.67
N LYS A 22 -30.28 11.73 12.31
CA LYS A 22 -30.23 10.59 11.36
C LYS A 22 -29.92 11.05 9.93
N HIS A 23 -30.43 12.22 9.54
CA HIS A 23 -30.14 12.83 8.24
C HIS A 23 -28.69 13.32 8.14
N GLU A 24 -28.18 13.99 9.18
CA GLU A 24 -26.79 14.42 9.28
C GLU A 24 -25.82 13.23 9.27
N GLN A 25 -26.14 12.12 9.94
CA GLN A 25 -25.35 10.89 9.85
C GLN A 25 -25.35 10.28 8.44
N GLY A 26 -26.47 10.35 7.72
CA GLY A 26 -26.56 9.90 6.32
C GLY A 26 -25.70 10.74 5.39
N GLN A 27 -25.73 12.06 5.54
CA GLN A 27 -24.90 13.00 4.78
C GLN A 27 -23.41 12.83 5.10
N ALA A 28 -23.04 12.69 6.37
CA ALA A 28 -21.66 12.46 6.79
C ALA A 28 -21.10 11.14 6.23
N LYS A 29 -21.89 10.06 6.23
CA LYS A 29 -21.51 8.79 5.59
C LYS A 29 -21.35 8.93 4.08
N HIS A 30 -22.16 9.76 3.43
CA HIS A 30 -22.07 10.00 1.99
C HIS A 30 -20.84 10.84 1.63
N GLN A 31 -20.55 11.89 2.41
CA GLN A 31 -19.34 12.71 2.27
C GLN A 31 -18.06 11.90 2.54
N ALA A 32 -18.05 11.03 3.55
CA ALA A 32 -16.92 10.14 3.82
C ALA A 32 -16.69 9.15 2.67
N LYS A 33 -17.76 8.56 2.11
CA LYS A 33 -17.65 7.69 0.92
C LYS A 33 -17.16 8.46 -0.30
N MET A 34 -17.60 9.70 -0.48
CA MET A 34 -17.14 10.57 -1.57
C MET A 34 -15.66 10.95 -1.42
N GLN A 35 -15.20 11.23 -0.19
CA GLN A 35 -13.78 11.48 0.10
C GLN A 35 -12.89 10.26 -0.11
N VAL A 36 -13.39 9.04 0.15
CA VAL A 36 -12.66 7.80 -0.15
C VAL A 36 -12.53 7.60 -1.65
N ILE A 37 -13.63 7.77 -2.41
CA ILE A 37 -13.61 7.65 -3.88
C ILE A 37 -12.70 8.72 -4.52
N GLN A 38 -12.74 9.97 -4.03
CA GLN A 38 -11.84 11.02 -4.47
C GLN A 38 -10.38 10.72 -4.11
N ASN A 39 -10.11 10.24 -2.89
CA ASN A 39 -8.74 9.86 -2.51
C ASN A 39 -8.22 8.65 -3.30
N ASP A 40 -9.07 7.67 -3.63
CA ASP A 40 -8.68 6.54 -4.46
C ASP A 40 -8.39 6.96 -5.91
N ALA A 41 -9.19 7.87 -6.48
CA ALA A 41 -8.93 8.43 -7.81
C ALA A 41 -7.68 9.33 -7.84
N ASP A 42 -7.48 10.15 -6.81
CA ASP A 42 -6.25 10.94 -6.64
C ASP A 42 -5.04 10.05 -6.37
N TRP A 43 -5.23 8.92 -5.69
CA TRP A 43 -4.19 7.92 -5.47
C TRP A 43 -3.82 7.23 -6.78
N GLU A 44 -4.78 6.78 -7.58
CA GLU A 44 -4.54 6.18 -8.90
C GLU A 44 -3.85 7.18 -9.85
N SER A 45 -4.29 8.43 -9.87
CA SER A 45 -3.68 9.48 -10.68
C SER A 45 -2.25 9.82 -10.24
N LYS A 46 -2.01 9.92 -8.91
CA LYS A 46 -0.66 10.15 -8.36
C LYS A 46 0.26 8.94 -8.54
N MET A 47 -0.26 7.72 -8.49
CA MET A 47 0.51 6.51 -8.78
C MET A 47 0.87 6.45 -10.27
N ALA A 48 -0.08 6.70 -11.17
CA ALA A 48 0.20 6.73 -12.60
C ALA A 48 1.26 7.79 -12.95
N ALA A 49 1.18 8.98 -12.35
CA ALA A 49 2.17 10.04 -12.54
C ALA A 49 3.53 9.76 -11.86
N ALA A 50 3.57 9.00 -10.77
CA ALA A 50 4.81 8.61 -10.08
C ALA A 50 5.54 7.45 -10.77
N THR A 51 4.81 6.59 -11.51
CA THR A 51 5.38 5.46 -12.25
C THR A 51 6.00 5.88 -13.59
N ASP A 52 5.55 6.97 -14.22
CA ASP A 52 5.91 7.34 -15.60
C ASP A 52 7.38 7.81 -15.79
N ASN A 53 8.17 7.94 -14.72
CA ASN A 53 9.61 8.30 -14.76
C ASN A 53 10.38 7.82 -13.50
N SER A 54 10.00 6.68 -12.91
CA SER A 54 10.67 6.19 -11.70
C SER A 54 11.99 5.48 -12.01
N LEU A 55 13.07 6.26 -12.12
CA LEU A 55 14.45 5.74 -12.25
C LEU A 55 14.82 4.71 -11.16
N LYS A 56 14.20 4.81 -9.98
CA LYS A 56 14.43 3.89 -8.86
C LYS A 56 13.76 2.54 -9.10
N ASP A 57 12.57 2.54 -9.70
CA ASP A 57 11.82 1.33 -10.04
C ASP A 57 12.53 0.57 -11.16
N GLU A 58 12.97 1.28 -12.20
CA GLU A 58 13.77 0.71 -13.29
C GLU A 58 15.10 0.15 -12.79
N PHE A 59 15.80 0.87 -11.91
CA PHE A 59 17.05 0.41 -11.31
C PHE A 59 16.87 -0.91 -10.57
N TRP A 60 15.91 -1.00 -9.64
CA TRP A 60 15.69 -2.23 -8.88
C TRP A 60 15.14 -3.37 -9.75
N THR A 61 14.33 -3.06 -10.77
CA THR A 61 13.88 -4.04 -11.76
C THR A 61 15.06 -4.67 -12.50
N VAL A 62 16.02 -3.86 -12.98
CA VAL A 62 17.21 -4.37 -13.67
C VAL A 62 18.11 -5.15 -12.72
N VAL A 63 18.38 -4.63 -11.52
CA VAL A 63 19.22 -5.30 -10.51
C VAL A 63 18.65 -6.66 -10.11
N LEU A 64 17.34 -6.76 -9.90
CA LEU A 64 16.68 -8.02 -9.53
C LEU A 64 16.54 -8.99 -10.71
N ALA A 65 16.43 -8.50 -11.94
CA ALA A 65 16.41 -9.35 -13.14
C ALA A 65 17.79 -9.89 -13.52
N PHE A 66 18.87 -9.19 -13.16
CA PHE A 66 20.23 -9.51 -13.59
C PHE A 66 20.68 -10.95 -13.25
N PRO A 67 20.47 -11.49 -12.02
CA PRO A 67 20.84 -12.87 -11.71
C PRO A 67 20.11 -13.91 -12.57
N ILE A 68 18.84 -13.65 -12.93
CA ILE A 68 18.04 -14.54 -13.78
C ILE A 68 18.65 -14.59 -15.19
N PHE A 69 19.07 -13.44 -15.73
CA PHE A 69 19.78 -13.39 -17.02
C PHE A 69 21.12 -14.14 -16.98
N MET A 70 21.88 -14.02 -15.89
CA MET A 70 23.15 -14.74 -15.75
C MET A 70 22.97 -16.25 -15.67
N VAL A 71 21.93 -16.75 -15.02
CA VAL A 71 21.58 -18.18 -15.03
C VAL A 71 21.19 -18.64 -16.43
N ALA A 72 20.36 -17.87 -17.13
CA ALA A 72 19.99 -18.19 -18.51
C ALA A 72 21.21 -18.20 -19.45
N TYR A 73 22.14 -17.26 -19.28
CA TYR A 73 23.43 -17.24 -19.99
C TYR A 73 24.26 -18.49 -19.71
N ALA A 74 24.44 -18.86 -18.43
CA ALA A 74 25.20 -20.03 -18.05
C ALA A 74 24.68 -21.32 -18.71
N VAL A 75 23.35 -21.47 -18.78
CA VAL A 75 22.72 -22.63 -19.46
C VAL A 75 22.86 -22.56 -20.97
N ALA A 76 22.68 -21.37 -21.57
CA ALA A 76 22.73 -21.21 -23.03
C ALA A 76 24.14 -21.40 -23.62
N PHE A 77 25.18 -21.06 -22.85
CA PHE A 77 26.58 -21.12 -23.27
C PHE A 77 27.38 -22.24 -22.59
N ASP A 78 26.71 -23.11 -21.83
CA ASP A 78 27.31 -24.23 -21.09
C ASP A 78 28.50 -23.78 -20.20
N ASP A 79 28.34 -22.65 -19.51
CA ASP A 79 29.35 -22.07 -18.61
C ASP A 79 28.95 -22.26 -17.14
N PRO A 80 29.36 -23.39 -16.50
CA PRO A 80 29.03 -23.66 -15.10
C PRO A 80 29.70 -22.69 -14.12
N ALA A 81 30.78 -22.01 -14.52
CA ALA A 81 31.47 -21.07 -13.64
C ALA A 81 30.67 -19.78 -13.44
N VAL A 82 29.84 -19.39 -14.41
CA VAL A 82 28.89 -18.26 -14.21
C VAL A 82 27.82 -18.65 -13.21
N LEU A 83 27.29 -19.87 -13.31
CA LEU A 83 26.27 -20.37 -12.38
C LEU A 83 26.82 -20.40 -10.94
N GLU A 84 28.03 -20.93 -10.74
CA GLU A 84 28.68 -20.98 -9.41
C GLU A 84 28.86 -19.57 -8.81
N ARG A 85 29.24 -18.57 -9.62
CA ARG A 85 29.37 -17.17 -9.15
C ARG A 85 28.03 -16.55 -8.77
N VAL A 86 26.96 -16.86 -9.50
CA VAL A 86 25.61 -16.39 -9.13
C VAL A 86 25.19 -17.01 -7.80
N HIS A 87 25.43 -18.31 -7.58
CA HIS A 87 25.19 -18.97 -6.31
C HIS A 87 25.98 -18.33 -5.16
N ALA A 88 27.30 -18.18 -5.32
CA ALA A 88 28.14 -17.53 -4.32
C ALA A 88 27.71 -16.09 -4.02
N GLY A 89 27.19 -15.36 -5.01
CA GLY A 89 26.61 -14.03 -4.83
C GLY A 89 25.37 -14.05 -3.94
N PHE A 90 24.44 -15.01 -4.15
CA PHE A 90 23.27 -15.17 -3.29
C PHE A 90 23.64 -15.61 -1.87
N ASP A 91 24.63 -16.48 -1.71
CA ASP A 91 25.13 -16.90 -0.39
C ASP A 91 25.69 -15.69 0.38
N ALA A 92 26.52 -14.87 -0.28
CA ALA A 92 27.05 -13.64 0.32
C ALA A 92 25.95 -12.62 0.68
N LEU A 93 24.87 -12.54 -0.11
CA LEU A 93 23.70 -11.72 0.23
C LEU A 93 22.94 -12.28 1.45
N GLY A 94 22.89 -13.60 1.62
CA GLY A 94 22.30 -14.27 2.77
C GLY A 94 23.06 -14.01 4.08
N GLU A 95 24.37 -13.79 3.99
CA GLU A 95 25.24 -13.45 5.13
C GLU A 95 25.18 -11.98 5.56
N LEU A 96 24.44 -11.13 4.83
CA LEU A 96 24.30 -9.72 5.18
C LEU A 96 23.66 -9.55 6.57
N PRO A 97 24.13 -8.59 7.39
CA PRO A 97 23.51 -8.29 8.67
C PRO A 97 22.01 -7.95 8.55
N ASP A 98 21.21 -8.39 9.52
CA ASP A 98 19.75 -8.24 9.53
C ASP A 98 19.28 -6.79 9.31
N TYR A 99 19.97 -5.82 9.90
CA TYR A 99 19.62 -4.39 9.75
C TYR A 99 19.76 -3.93 8.30
N PHE A 100 20.72 -4.47 7.55
CA PHE A 100 20.97 -4.09 6.17
C PHE A 100 19.98 -4.78 5.22
N GLN A 101 19.69 -6.07 5.45
CA GLN A 101 18.62 -6.77 4.75
C GLN A 101 17.27 -6.06 4.92
N MET A 102 17.02 -5.53 6.11
CA MET A 102 15.82 -4.75 6.41
C MET A 102 15.75 -3.45 5.59
N LEU A 103 16.86 -2.70 5.52
CA LEU A 103 16.94 -1.48 4.72
C LEU A 103 16.75 -1.76 3.22
N LEU A 104 17.35 -2.84 2.71
CA LEU A 104 17.14 -3.30 1.33
C LEU A 104 15.67 -3.62 1.07
N PHE A 105 15.02 -4.37 1.95
CA PHE A 105 13.61 -4.71 1.81
C PHE A 105 12.70 -3.48 1.77
N ILE A 106 12.93 -2.50 2.65
CA ILE A 106 12.18 -1.23 2.66
C ILE A 106 12.43 -0.44 1.37
N CYS A 107 13.68 -0.36 0.91
CA CYS A 107 14.04 0.38 -0.30
C CYS A 107 13.38 -0.22 -1.55
N ILE A 108 13.43 -1.54 -1.69
CA ILE A 108 12.86 -2.27 -2.82
C ILE A 108 11.33 -2.18 -2.78
N SER A 109 10.71 -2.47 -1.64
CA SER A 109 9.23 -2.40 -1.50
C SER A 109 8.68 -0.98 -1.73
N SER A 110 9.41 0.05 -1.30
CA SER A 110 9.07 1.44 -1.59
C SER A 110 9.22 1.79 -3.07
N SER A 111 10.18 1.18 -3.78
CA SER A 111 10.42 1.47 -5.21
C SER A 111 9.30 0.94 -6.09
N PHE A 112 8.70 -0.20 -5.71
CA PHE A 112 7.55 -0.80 -6.40
C PHE A 112 6.17 -0.29 -5.91
N GLY A 113 6.15 0.71 -5.02
CA GLY A 113 4.89 1.28 -4.51
C GLY A 113 4.02 0.28 -3.72
N LEU A 114 4.62 -0.80 -3.18
CA LEU A 114 3.89 -1.80 -2.40
C LEU A 114 3.38 -1.17 -1.09
N LYS A 115 2.10 -0.82 -1.06
CA LYS A 115 1.34 -0.41 0.14
C LYS A 115 1.30 -1.56 1.15
N GLY A 116 2.39 -1.82 1.88
CA GLY A 116 2.40 -2.89 2.88
C GLY A 116 3.74 -3.49 3.30
N ALA A 117 4.88 -2.85 3.04
CA ALA A 117 6.17 -3.32 3.56
C ALA A 117 6.12 -3.61 5.08
N ASP A 118 5.44 -2.73 5.84
CA ASP A 118 5.16 -2.90 7.28
C ASP A 118 4.28 -4.12 7.62
N LYS A 119 3.44 -4.58 6.69
CA LYS A 119 2.54 -5.72 6.87
C LYS A 119 3.23 -7.04 6.57
N LEU A 120 4.13 -7.06 5.58
CA LEU A 120 5.00 -8.21 5.27
C LEU A 120 6.08 -8.40 6.35
N MET A 121 6.64 -7.33 6.92
CA MET A 121 7.57 -7.41 8.06
C MET A 121 6.98 -8.10 9.29
N LYS A 122 5.67 -7.94 9.52
CA LYS A 122 4.96 -8.59 10.64
C LYS A 122 4.76 -10.09 10.43
N LEU A 123 4.86 -10.58 9.19
CA LEU A 123 4.76 -12.01 8.85
C LEU A 123 6.12 -12.74 8.97
N ARG A 124 7.23 -12.02 9.11
CA ARG A 124 8.58 -12.58 9.32
C ARG A 124 8.90 -12.80 10.82
N LYS A 125 7.87 -13.05 11.65
CA LYS A 125 8.01 -13.39 13.07
C LYS A 125 7.85 -14.88 13.29
#